data_AF-A0A423W559-F1
#
_entry.id   AF-A0A423W559-F1
#
_cell.length_a   1.000
_cell.length_b   1.000
_cell.length_c   1.000
_cell.angle_alpha   90.00
_cell.angle_beta   90.00
_cell.angle_gamma   90.00
#
_symmetry.space_group_name_H-M   'P 1'
#
loop_
_entity.id
_entity.type
_entity.pdbx_description
1 polymer ?
#
loop_
_entity_poly.entity_id
_entity_poly.type
_entity_poly.pdbx_seq_one_letter_code
_entity_poly.pdbx_strand_id
1 'polypeptide(L)'
;MAQRIWSRRSLSYAPTGDRIYNDWRTPASPKDERWTKPPDAPIPTPSNDTARYENVKAHTSAIRADATYNQSPVRPSVRVQLDSPTLQPPRESIQDHHPPRNLPARGFKPATLLAIGGAVMIYGWWQYGKGAREQREYAREKMWSRIHLIPALQAEEDRDQVRRYLADQARERELLGGENFKVYNNDRFVKPTFAVTPERTAKK
;
A
#
# COMPACT_ATOMS: atom_id res chain seq x y z
N MET A 1 51.32 -22.67 0.11
CA MET A 1 50.64 -22.54 1.42
C MET A 1 50.41 -21.06 1.69
N ALA A 2 49.30 -20.48 1.20
CA ALA A 2 48.86 -19.13 1.56
C ALA A 2 47.40 -18.98 1.10
N GLN A 3 46.48 -19.45 1.95
CA GLN A 3 45.05 -19.25 1.76
C GLN A 3 44.65 -17.88 2.31
N ARG A 4 43.72 -17.24 1.61
CA ARG A 4 42.59 -16.46 2.14
C ARG A 4 42.89 -15.47 3.27
N ILE A 5 42.74 -14.17 2.99
CA ILE A 5 41.87 -13.25 3.76
C ILE A 5 41.53 -12.08 2.83
N TRP A 6 40.32 -12.09 2.26
CA TRP A 6 39.61 -10.88 1.82
C TRP A 6 38.28 -10.91 2.55
N SER A 7 38.24 -10.31 3.74
CA SER A 7 37.01 -10.07 4.48
C SER A 7 36.38 -8.78 3.94
N ARG A 8 35.46 -8.92 2.97
CA ARG A 8 34.47 -7.89 2.65
C ARG A 8 33.58 -7.70 3.89
N ARG A 9 33.84 -6.64 4.66
CA ARG A 9 32.89 -6.15 5.66
C ARG A 9 31.86 -5.30 4.91
N SER A 10 30.77 -5.94 4.47
CA SER A 10 29.59 -5.23 3.96
C SER A 10 28.91 -4.55 5.15
N LEU A 11 29.00 -3.22 5.20
CA LEU A 11 28.22 -2.40 6.13
C LEU A 11 26.75 -2.47 5.67
N SER A 12 25.99 -3.39 6.27
CA SER A 12 24.54 -3.40 6.17
C SER A 12 24.01 -2.23 6.98
N TYR A 13 23.45 -1.23 6.31
CA TYR A 13 22.62 -0.19 6.92
C TYR A 13 21.43 -0.89 7.57
N ALA A 14 21.35 -0.87 8.90
CA ALA A 14 20.15 -1.25 9.63
C ALA A 14 19.28 0.00 9.83
N PRO A 15 18.05 0.05 9.28
CA PRO A 15 17.09 1.06 9.70
C PRO A 15 16.48 0.63 11.04
N THR A 16 16.96 1.24 12.12
CA THR A 16 16.26 1.29 13.40
C THR A 16 15.24 2.42 13.30
N GLY A 17 13.98 2.07 13.07
CA GLY A 17 12.90 3.04 12.92
C GLY A 17 11.55 2.35 12.74
N ASP A 18 10.88 2.18 13.87
CA ASP A 18 9.43 2.12 14.05
C ASP A 18 8.61 1.09 13.23
N ARG A 19 8.38 -0.03 13.93
CA ARG A 19 7.26 -0.96 13.72
C ARG A 19 5.92 -0.25 13.91
N ILE A 20 5.41 0.49 12.93
CA ILE A 20 4.04 1.05 13.02
C ILE A 20 3.19 0.85 11.75
N TYR A 21 3.73 0.40 10.62
CA TYR A 21 2.92 0.18 9.42
C TYR A 21 3.14 -1.20 8.80
N ASN A 22 2.52 -2.23 9.37
CA ASN A 22 2.16 -3.49 8.71
C ASN A 22 1.22 -4.31 9.61
N ASP A 23 -0.01 -3.85 9.76
CA ASP A 23 -1.13 -4.72 10.13
C ASP A 23 -2.30 -4.45 9.20
N TRP A 24 -2.36 -5.23 8.11
CA TRP A 24 -3.47 -5.21 7.16
C TRP A 24 -4.56 -6.23 7.54
N ARG A 25 -4.51 -6.78 8.75
CA ARG A 25 -5.54 -7.69 9.25
C ARG A 25 -6.70 -6.84 9.76
N THR A 26 -7.74 -6.72 8.95
CA THR A 26 -9.03 -6.16 9.35
C THR A 26 -9.48 -6.72 10.71
N PRO A 27 -9.94 -5.91 11.68
CA PRO A 27 -10.69 -6.46 12.79
C PRO A 27 -11.97 -7.08 12.21
N ALA A 28 -12.15 -8.39 12.44
CA ALA A 28 -13.35 -9.10 12.04
C ALA A 28 -14.58 -8.34 12.57
N SER A 29 -15.57 -8.15 11.70
CA SER A 29 -16.83 -7.53 12.09
C SER A 29 -17.54 -8.46 13.09
N PRO A 30 -18.21 -7.95 14.14
CA PRO A 30 -18.91 -8.79 15.15
C PRO A 30 -20.07 -9.67 14.64
N LYS A 31 -20.22 -9.87 13.33
CA LYS A 31 -21.32 -10.62 12.71
C LYS A 31 -20.92 -12.03 12.24
N ASP A 32 -19.64 -12.36 12.34
CA ASP A 32 -19.07 -13.55 11.69
C ASP A 32 -18.95 -14.76 12.65
N GLU A 33 -19.21 -14.56 13.95
CA GLU A 33 -19.06 -15.58 15.01
C GLU A 33 -20.24 -16.57 15.11
N ARG A 34 -21.31 -16.41 14.32
CA ARG A 34 -22.51 -17.27 14.44
C ARG A 34 -22.31 -18.71 13.95
N TRP A 35 -21.24 -19.01 13.20
CA TRP A 35 -21.10 -20.30 12.50
C TRP A 35 -19.81 -21.08 12.77
N THR A 36 -19.02 -20.71 13.76
CA THR A 36 -17.90 -21.55 14.22
C THR A 36 -18.25 -22.18 15.57
N LYS A 37 -18.81 -23.39 15.57
CA LYS A 37 -18.87 -24.19 16.80
C LYS A 37 -17.46 -24.70 17.13
N PRO A 38 -16.99 -24.61 18.39
CA PRO A 38 -15.76 -25.26 18.80
C PRO A 38 -15.92 -26.79 18.70
N PRO A 39 -14.87 -27.55 18.33
CA PRO A 39 -15.00 -28.96 17.98
C PRO A 39 -15.50 -29.92 19.08
N ASP A 40 -15.68 -29.50 20.34
CA ASP A 40 -15.93 -30.44 21.46
C ASP A 40 -17.13 -30.09 22.38
N ALA A 41 -18.15 -29.38 21.90
CA ALA A 41 -19.34 -29.09 22.72
C ALA A 41 -20.25 -30.35 22.91
N PRO A 42 -20.64 -30.74 24.14
CA PRO A 42 -21.54 -31.87 24.36
C PRO A 42 -22.94 -31.59 23.81
N ILE A 43 -23.55 -32.61 23.19
CA ILE A 43 -24.90 -32.56 22.62
C ILE A 43 -25.93 -32.46 23.77
N PRO A 44 -26.92 -31.54 23.74
CA PRO A 44 -27.95 -31.49 24.75
C PRO A 44 -28.86 -32.73 24.66
N THR A 45 -29.05 -33.43 25.77
CA THR A 45 -30.01 -34.53 25.88
C THR A 45 -31.43 -33.98 26.06
N PRO A 46 -32.47 -34.66 25.55
CA PRO A 46 -33.86 -34.21 25.71
C PRO A 46 -34.28 -34.25 27.19
N SER A 47 -34.80 -33.14 27.70
CA SER A 47 -35.37 -33.05 29.05
C SER A 47 -36.69 -33.84 29.12
N ASN A 48 -36.81 -34.68 30.15
CA ASN A 48 -37.89 -35.65 30.32
C ASN A 48 -39.17 -35.02 30.92
N ASP A 49 -39.78 -34.08 30.19
CA ASP A 49 -41.04 -33.44 30.58
C ASP A 49 -42.26 -34.28 30.15
N THR A 50 -42.42 -35.45 30.76
CA THR A 50 -43.56 -36.36 30.50
C THR A 50 -44.92 -35.76 30.90
N ALA A 51 -44.95 -34.83 31.86
CA ALA A 51 -46.17 -34.23 32.39
C ALA A 51 -46.90 -33.27 31.43
N ARG A 52 -46.20 -32.70 30.42
CA ARG A 52 -46.85 -31.83 29.40
C ARG A 52 -47.61 -32.62 28.35
N TYR A 53 -47.19 -33.84 28.05
CA TYR A 53 -47.79 -34.67 26.99
C TYR A 53 -49.07 -35.40 27.44
N GLU A 54 -49.24 -35.68 28.74
CA GLU A 54 -50.47 -36.30 29.27
C GLU A 54 -51.66 -35.34 29.29
N ASN A 55 -51.45 -34.07 29.66
CA ASN A 55 -52.54 -33.08 29.71
C ASN A 55 -53.15 -32.77 28.33
N VAL A 56 -52.36 -32.83 27.25
CA VAL A 56 -52.85 -32.62 25.88
C VAL A 56 -53.68 -33.82 25.39
N LYS A 57 -53.31 -35.05 25.81
CA LYS A 57 -54.10 -36.25 25.48
C LYS A 57 -55.45 -36.25 26.20
N ALA A 58 -55.50 -35.81 27.46
CA ALA A 58 -56.75 -35.73 28.23
C ALA A 58 -57.74 -34.71 27.63
N HIS A 59 -57.26 -33.57 27.14
CA HIS A 59 -58.12 -32.57 26.49
C HIS A 59 -58.66 -33.05 25.13
N THR A 60 -57.92 -33.92 24.43
CA THR A 60 -58.29 -34.43 23.11
C THR A 60 -59.28 -35.60 23.19
N SER A 61 -59.25 -36.40 24.26
CA SER A 61 -60.20 -37.50 24.45
C SER A 61 -61.56 -37.04 24.97
N ALA A 62 -61.63 -35.93 25.71
CA ALA A 62 -62.89 -35.36 26.21
C ALA A 62 -63.79 -34.79 25.10
N ILE A 63 -63.18 -34.26 24.03
CA ILE A 63 -63.88 -33.68 22.86
C ILE A 63 -64.41 -34.77 21.89
N ARG A 64 -64.08 -36.05 22.12
CA ARG A 64 -64.49 -37.16 21.24
C ARG A 64 -65.67 -37.97 21.81
N ALA A 65 -66.06 -37.76 23.06
CA ALA A 65 -67.02 -38.61 23.77
C ALA A 65 -68.50 -38.15 23.65
N ASP A 66 -68.77 -36.98 23.08
CA ASP A 66 -70.10 -36.39 22.92
C ASP A 66 -70.73 -36.58 21.53
N ALA A 67 -70.01 -37.22 20.59
CA ALA A 67 -70.49 -37.49 19.24
C ALA A 67 -71.28 -38.81 19.14
N THR A 68 -72.28 -39.02 20.00
CA THR A 68 -73.29 -40.09 19.88
C THR A 68 -74.69 -39.52 19.77
N TYR A 69 -74.93 -38.66 18.78
CA TYR A 69 -76.28 -38.48 18.28
C TYR A 69 -76.26 -37.98 16.84
N ASN A 70 -77.16 -38.55 16.04
CA ASN A 70 -77.53 -38.09 14.71
C ASN A 70 -76.69 -38.58 13.51
N GLN A 71 -76.63 -39.91 13.33
CA GLN A 71 -76.44 -40.51 12.01
C GLN A 71 -77.67 -40.20 11.13
N SER A 72 -77.62 -39.08 10.41
CA SER A 72 -78.62 -38.75 9.38
C SER A 72 -78.44 -39.66 8.16
N PRO A 73 -79.52 -40.13 7.50
CA PRO A 73 -79.41 -41.04 6.37
C PRO A 73 -78.65 -40.39 5.20
N VAL A 74 -77.60 -41.08 4.75
CA VAL A 74 -76.75 -40.68 3.63
C VAL A 74 -77.59 -40.68 2.35
N ARG A 75 -77.91 -39.49 1.83
CA ARG A 75 -78.41 -39.36 0.45
C ARG A 75 -77.30 -39.83 -0.51
N PRO A 76 -77.59 -40.60 -1.58
CA PRO A 76 -76.57 -40.91 -2.56
C PRO A 76 -76.02 -39.61 -3.13
N SER A 77 -74.72 -39.39 -2.96
CA SER A 77 -74.02 -38.24 -3.48
C SER A 77 -74.01 -38.31 -5.00
N VAL A 78 -74.84 -37.49 -5.65
CA VAL A 78 -74.52 -37.06 -7.01
C VAL A 78 -73.21 -36.31 -6.88
N ARG A 79 -72.10 -36.90 -7.34
CA ARG A 79 -70.83 -36.16 -7.49
C ARG A 79 -71.08 -35.04 -8.48
N VAL A 80 -71.45 -33.87 -8.00
CA VAL A 80 -71.21 -32.64 -8.73
C VAL A 80 -69.69 -32.46 -8.66
N GLN A 81 -69.02 -32.77 -9.77
CA GLN A 81 -67.60 -32.47 -9.96
C GLN A 81 -67.46 -30.95 -9.79
N LEU A 82 -67.06 -30.49 -8.60
CA LEU A 82 -66.84 -29.08 -8.34
C LEU A 82 -65.50 -28.73 -8.97
N ASP A 83 -65.54 -28.31 -10.23
CA ASP A 83 -64.38 -27.81 -10.97
C ASP A 83 -63.97 -26.47 -10.34
N SER A 84 -63.28 -26.55 -9.20
CA SER A 84 -62.62 -25.39 -8.61
C SER A 84 -61.47 -25.00 -9.53
N PRO A 85 -61.46 -23.78 -10.12
CA PRO A 85 -60.31 -23.34 -10.89
C PRO A 85 -59.18 -23.16 -9.89
N THR A 86 -58.27 -24.13 -9.87
CA THR A 86 -56.95 -23.98 -9.29
C THR A 86 -56.37 -22.65 -9.81
N LEU A 87 -55.88 -21.80 -8.91
CA LEU A 87 -55.28 -20.50 -9.23
C LEU A 87 -53.94 -20.75 -9.94
N GLN A 88 -54.03 -21.24 -11.16
CA GLN A 88 -52.90 -21.48 -12.05
C GLN A 88 -52.66 -20.16 -12.79
N PRO A 89 -51.44 -19.61 -12.75
CA PRO A 89 -51.15 -18.46 -13.59
C PRO A 89 -51.43 -18.83 -15.05
N PRO A 90 -51.97 -17.91 -15.88
CA PRO A 90 -52.20 -18.15 -17.30
C PRO A 90 -50.95 -18.75 -17.96
N ARG A 91 -51.15 -19.74 -18.83
CA ARG A 91 -50.07 -20.58 -19.41
C ARG A 91 -49.10 -19.80 -20.32
N GLU A 92 -49.39 -18.54 -20.58
CA GLU A 92 -48.57 -17.65 -21.38
C GLU A 92 -48.09 -16.46 -20.55
N SER A 93 -46.78 -16.26 -20.56
CA SER A 93 -46.02 -15.13 -20.00
C SER A 93 -45.55 -15.22 -18.54
N ILE A 94 -44.86 -16.31 -18.17
CA ILE A 94 -43.72 -16.14 -17.25
C ILE A 94 -42.61 -15.44 -18.06
N GLN A 95 -42.50 -14.12 -17.89
CA GLN A 95 -41.42 -13.32 -18.47
C GLN A 95 -40.06 -13.86 -18.04
N ASP A 96 -39.11 -13.98 -18.98
CA ASP A 96 -37.76 -14.47 -18.72
C ASP A 96 -37.08 -13.66 -17.61
N HIS A 97 -37.08 -14.21 -16.39
CA HIS A 97 -36.34 -13.64 -15.27
C HIS A 97 -34.88 -14.07 -15.39
N HIS A 98 -34.00 -13.16 -15.81
CA HIS A 98 -32.55 -13.35 -15.77
C HIS A 98 -31.95 -12.70 -14.51
N PRO A 99 -31.69 -13.43 -13.40
CA PRO A 99 -30.93 -12.91 -12.25
C PRO A 99 -29.43 -13.29 -12.17
N PRO A 100 -28.62 -13.28 -13.24
CA PRO A 100 -27.16 -13.36 -13.11
C PRO A 100 -26.44 -12.02 -13.35
N ARG A 101 -25.25 -11.85 -12.75
CA ARG A 101 -24.35 -10.71 -13.00
C ARG A 101 -23.98 -10.65 -14.49
N ASN A 102 -24.60 -9.74 -15.24
CA ASN A 102 -24.34 -9.53 -16.66
C ASN A 102 -23.11 -8.63 -16.89
N LEU A 103 -21.94 -9.11 -16.50
CA LEU A 103 -20.67 -8.42 -16.71
C LEU A 103 -19.88 -9.15 -17.80
N PRO A 104 -19.96 -8.72 -19.08
CA PRO A 104 -19.14 -9.31 -20.12
C PRO A 104 -17.66 -9.03 -19.83
N ALA A 105 -16.83 -10.08 -19.88
CA ALA A 105 -15.38 -9.92 -19.84
C ALA A 105 -14.92 -9.20 -21.13
N ARG A 106 -14.96 -7.87 -21.10
CA ARG A 106 -14.50 -6.97 -22.15
C ARG A 106 -13.03 -6.64 -21.93
N GLY A 107 -12.27 -6.58 -23.03
CA GLY A 107 -10.86 -6.18 -23.02
C GLY A 107 -9.97 -7.10 -23.85
N PHE A 108 -8.73 -6.68 -24.03
CA PHE A 108 -7.70 -7.51 -24.65
C PHE A 108 -7.25 -8.60 -23.68
N LYS A 109 -6.81 -9.74 -24.22
CA LYS A 109 -6.20 -10.80 -23.41
C LYS A 109 -4.99 -10.24 -22.65
N PRO A 110 -4.72 -10.67 -21.40
CA PRO A 110 -3.61 -10.14 -20.60
C PRO A 110 -2.25 -10.29 -21.31
N ALA A 111 -2.06 -11.39 -22.03
CA ALA A 111 -0.86 -11.60 -22.86
C ALA A 111 -0.69 -10.54 -23.95
N THR A 112 -1.77 -10.09 -24.58
CA THR A 112 -1.74 -9.03 -25.61
C THR A 112 -1.35 -7.69 -25.01
N LEU A 113 -1.86 -7.37 -23.82
CA LEU A 113 -1.49 -6.15 -23.11
C LEU A 113 0.00 -6.14 -22.73
N LEU A 114 0.52 -7.28 -22.26
CA LEU A 114 1.95 -7.43 -21.97
C LEU A 114 2.82 -7.33 -23.22
N ALA A 115 2.38 -7.88 -24.35
CA ALA A 115 3.11 -7.76 -25.61
C ALA A 115 3.17 -6.30 -26.09
N ILE A 116 2.06 -5.57 -26.03
CA ILE A 116 2.00 -4.15 -26.41
C ILE A 116 2.86 -3.32 -25.45
N GLY A 117 2.69 -3.51 -24.15
CA GLY A 117 3.48 -2.81 -23.13
C GLY A 117 4.99 -3.10 -23.29
N GLY A 118 5.35 -4.36 -23.52
CA GLY A 118 6.73 -4.77 -23.76
C GLY A 118 7.33 -4.12 -25.01
N ALA A 119 6.57 -4.08 -26.11
CA ALA A 119 7.01 -3.41 -27.34
C ALA A 119 7.24 -1.90 -27.14
N VAL A 120 6.34 -1.22 -26.41
CA VAL A 120 6.50 0.20 -26.07
C VAL A 120 7.74 0.42 -25.20
N MET A 121 7.99 -0.43 -24.22
CA MET A 121 9.16 -0.30 -23.34
C MET A 121 10.47 -0.54 -24.08
N ILE A 122 10.52 -1.56 -24.95
CA ILE A 122 11.70 -1.84 -25.78
C ILE A 122 11.98 -0.66 -26.72
N TYR A 123 10.93 -0.10 -27.34
CA TYR A 123 11.06 1.08 -28.18
C TYR A 123 11.52 2.31 -27.40
N GLY A 124 10.96 2.54 -26.21
CA GLY A 124 11.37 3.61 -25.30
C GLY A 124 12.84 3.49 -24.90
N TRP A 125 13.31 2.28 -24.61
CA TRP A 125 14.71 2.02 -24.27
C TRP A 125 15.66 2.30 -25.44
N TRP A 126 15.23 1.96 -26.67
CA TRP A 126 15.99 2.26 -27.88
C TRP A 126 16.14 3.77 -28.12
N GLN A 127 15.07 4.54 -27.95
CA GLN A 127 15.12 6.00 -28.10
C GLN A 127 15.93 6.67 -26.97
N TYR A 128 15.80 6.18 -25.73
CA TYR A 128 16.63 6.63 -24.62
C TYR A 128 18.13 6.40 -24.90
N GLY A 129 18.49 5.24 -25.45
CA GLY A 129 19.88 4.92 -25.80
C GLY A 129 20.49 5.91 -26.81
N LYS A 130 19.70 6.44 -27.75
CA LYS A 130 20.14 7.49 -28.67
C LYS A 130 20.35 8.82 -27.95
N GLY A 131 19.36 9.27 -27.18
CA GLY A 131 19.48 10.52 -26.42
C GLY A 131 20.61 10.49 -25.39
N ALA A 132 20.87 9.34 -24.77
CA ALA A 132 21.98 9.18 -23.83
C ALA A 132 23.36 9.37 -24.49
N ARG A 133 23.50 9.10 -25.79
CA ARG A 133 24.74 9.36 -26.53
C ARG A 133 24.92 10.85 -26.77
N GLU A 134 23.86 11.54 -27.19
CA GLU A 134 23.87 12.99 -27.39
C GLU A 134 24.19 13.75 -26.09
N GLN A 135 23.58 13.34 -24.97
CA GLN A 135 23.87 13.92 -23.64
C GLN A 135 25.34 13.76 -23.21
N ARG A 136 26.01 12.67 -23.61
CA ARG A 136 27.44 12.48 -23.33
C ARG A 136 28.31 13.44 -24.14
N GLU A 137 27.93 13.72 -25.39
CA GLU A 137 28.62 14.70 -26.22
C GLU A 137 28.41 16.12 -25.67
N TYR A 138 27.18 16.50 -25.29
CA TYR A 138 26.92 17.77 -24.60
C TYR A 138 27.70 17.89 -23.29
N ALA A 139 27.78 16.82 -22.49
CA ALA A 139 28.57 16.81 -21.27
C ALA A 139 30.08 16.96 -21.55
N ARG A 140 30.57 16.39 -22.66
CA ARG A 140 31.96 16.56 -23.09
C ARG A 140 32.21 18.00 -23.49
N GLU A 141 31.38 18.59 -24.34
CA GLU A 141 31.49 20.00 -24.76
C GLU A 141 31.46 20.95 -23.56
N LYS A 142 30.54 20.70 -22.62
CA LYS A 142 30.45 21.45 -21.36
C LYS A 142 31.69 21.26 -20.46
N MET A 143 32.28 20.07 -20.45
CA MET A 143 33.51 19.84 -19.70
C MET A 143 34.69 20.54 -20.37
N TRP A 144 34.78 20.47 -21.69
CA TRP A 144 35.80 21.15 -22.47
C TRP A 144 35.74 22.65 -22.27
N SER A 145 34.55 23.26 -22.32
CA SER A 145 34.41 24.70 -22.05
C SER A 145 34.87 25.06 -20.64
N ARG A 146 34.56 24.23 -19.63
CA ARG A 146 35.06 24.43 -18.26
C ARG A 146 36.57 24.35 -18.15
N ILE A 147 37.21 23.35 -18.76
CA ILE A 147 38.68 23.19 -18.71
C ILE A 147 39.39 24.45 -19.22
N HIS A 148 38.84 25.10 -20.24
CA HIS A 148 39.42 26.32 -20.81
C HIS A 148 39.15 27.57 -19.97
N LEU A 149 38.07 27.58 -19.16
CA LEU A 149 37.71 28.72 -18.30
C LEU A 149 38.32 28.64 -16.90
N ILE A 150 38.53 27.43 -16.37
CA ILE A 150 39.11 27.19 -15.03
C ILE A 150 40.41 27.98 -14.80
N PRO A 151 41.41 28.04 -15.69
CA PRO A 151 42.65 28.76 -15.39
C PRO A 151 42.44 30.27 -15.18
N ALA A 152 41.55 30.90 -15.95
CA ALA A 152 41.25 32.32 -15.78
C ALA A 152 40.52 32.59 -14.46
N LEU A 153 39.49 31.80 -14.15
CA LEU A 153 38.72 31.91 -12.91
C LEU A 153 39.58 31.60 -11.68
N GLN A 154 40.45 30.60 -11.77
CA GLN A 154 41.38 30.26 -10.70
C GLN A 154 42.37 31.40 -10.46
N ALA A 155 42.88 32.04 -11.51
CA ALA A 155 43.78 33.19 -11.37
C ALA A 155 43.10 34.40 -10.74
N GLU A 156 41.81 34.64 -11.04
CA GLU A 156 41.02 35.70 -10.40
C GLU A 156 40.79 35.41 -8.92
N GLU A 157 40.39 34.18 -8.60
CA GLU A 157 40.15 33.71 -7.23
C GLU A 157 41.44 33.72 -6.39
N ASP A 158 42.58 33.29 -6.95
CA ASP A 158 43.87 33.31 -6.26
C ASP A 158 44.32 34.77 -5.95
N ARG A 159 44.04 35.74 -6.84
CA ARG A 159 44.32 37.17 -6.59
C ARG A 159 43.47 37.75 -5.46
N ASP A 160 42.17 37.44 -5.43
CA ASP A 160 41.28 37.90 -4.35
C ASP A 160 41.65 37.27 -3.00
N GLN A 161 42.01 35.99 -3.00
CA GLN A 161 42.47 35.31 -1.79
C GLN A 161 43.71 35.95 -1.19
N VAL A 162 44.72 36.27 -2.01
CA VAL A 162 45.94 36.95 -1.54
C VAL A 162 45.58 38.33 -0.97
N ARG A 163 44.68 39.07 -1.60
CA ARG A 163 44.23 40.37 -1.11
C ARG A 163 43.59 40.27 0.28
N ARG A 164 42.69 39.31 0.49
CA ARG A 164 42.02 39.10 1.77
C ARG A 164 43.01 38.64 2.84
N TYR A 165 43.88 37.69 2.49
CA TYR A 165 44.90 37.17 3.39
C TYR A 165 45.85 38.26 3.88
N LEU A 166 46.37 39.11 2.98
CA LEU A 166 47.25 40.20 3.37
C LEU A 166 46.54 41.27 4.22
N ALA A 167 45.26 41.54 3.95
CA ALA A 167 44.46 42.47 4.76
C ALA A 167 44.20 41.92 6.17
N ASP A 168 43.93 40.62 6.29
CA ASP A 168 43.72 39.96 7.58
C ASP A 168 45.03 39.90 8.38
N GLN A 169 46.17 39.63 7.74
CA GLN A 169 47.49 39.67 8.37
C GLN A 169 47.86 41.08 8.86
N ALA A 170 47.55 42.13 8.07
CA ALA A 170 47.77 43.51 8.50
C ALA A 170 46.92 43.87 9.72
N ARG A 171 45.64 43.46 9.73
CA ARG A 171 44.73 43.69 10.87
C ARG A 171 45.15 42.93 12.12
N GLU A 172 45.54 41.66 11.96
CA GLU A 172 46.04 40.83 13.06
C GLU A 172 47.28 41.47 13.69
N ARG A 173 48.21 41.96 12.86
CA ARG A 173 49.42 42.65 13.31
C ARG A 173 49.14 43.88 14.15
N GLU A 174 48.17 44.69 13.74
CA GLU A 174 47.75 45.91 14.46
C GLU A 174 47.11 45.58 15.81
N LEU A 175 46.30 44.53 15.88
CA LEU A 175 45.58 44.14 17.09
C LEU A 175 46.44 43.37 18.10
N LEU A 176 47.37 42.55 17.62
CA LEU A 176 48.19 41.64 18.45
C LEU A 176 49.61 42.16 18.72
N GLY A 177 49.93 43.40 18.33
CA GLY A 177 51.14 44.08 18.77
C GLY A 177 52.43 43.67 18.05
N GLY A 178 52.35 43.11 16.83
CA GLY A 178 53.48 43.19 15.89
C GLY A 178 53.79 41.95 15.05
N GLU A 179 53.64 40.73 15.56
CA GLU A 179 53.92 39.50 14.80
C GLU A 179 52.63 38.73 14.48
N ASN A 180 52.57 38.17 13.28
CA ASN A 180 51.45 37.34 12.85
C ASN A 180 51.60 35.92 13.42
N PHE A 181 50.52 35.35 13.95
CA PHE A 181 50.59 34.05 14.60
C PHE A 181 50.57 32.92 13.57
N LYS A 182 51.69 32.17 13.45
CA LYS A 182 51.75 30.98 12.60
C LYS A 182 51.12 29.79 13.33
N VAL A 183 49.92 29.37 12.91
CA VAL A 183 49.22 28.22 13.51
C VAL A 183 49.88 26.88 13.16
N TYR A 184 50.39 26.75 11.93
CA TYR A 184 50.98 25.50 11.44
C TYR A 184 52.50 25.60 11.38
N ASN A 185 53.21 24.56 11.81
CA ASN A 185 54.67 24.57 11.86
C ASN A 185 55.34 24.48 10.46
N ASN A 186 54.58 24.17 9.40
CA ASN A 186 55.09 24.07 8.02
C ASN A 186 55.00 25.42 7.28
N ASP A 187 55.89 25.65 6.33
CA ASP A 187 55.93 26.84 5.45
C ASP A 187 54.93 26.77 4.28
N ARG A 188 54.16 25.68 4.18
CA ARG A 188 53.07 25.55 3.22
C ARG A 188 51.96 26.57 3.50
N PHE A 189 51.55 27.29 2.46
CA PHE A 189 50.36 28.13 2.52
C PHE A 189 49.09 27.29 2.74
N VAL A 190 48.35 27.61 3.80
CA VAL A 190 47.05 27.02 4.12
C VAL A 190 46.01 28.12 4.03
N LYS A 191 44.96 27.89 3.23
CA LYS A 191 43.85 28.83 3.10
C LYS A 191 43.12 28.93 4.46
N PRO A 192 42.81 30.13 4.95
CA PRO A 192 42.11 30.28 6.22
C PRO A 192 40.69 29.69 6.13
N THR A 193 40.36 28.78 7.05
CA THR A 193 39.07 28.07 7.08
C THR A 193 37.91 28.97 7.52
N PHE A 194 38.20 29.91 8.42
CA PHE A 194 37.20 30.82 8.98
C PHE A 194 37.50 32.24 8.53
N ALA A 195 36.53 32.86 7.86
CA ALA A 195 36.54 34.29 7.61
C ALA A 195 35.80 34.99 8.76
N VAL A 196 36.36 36.08 9.26
CA VAL A 196 35.69 36.91 10.27
C VAL A 196 34.45 37.53 9.61
N THR A 197 33.29 36.98 9.93
CA THR A 197 32.01 37.52 9.46
C THR A 197 31.65 38.71 10.35
N PRO A 198 31.29 39.88 9.79
CA PRO A 198 30.90 41.03 10.61
C PRO A 198 29.66 40.71 11.43
N GLU A 199 29.66 41.08 12.71
CA GLU A 199 28.54 40.86 13.65
C GLU A 199 27.25 41.56 13.21
N ARG A 200 27.39 42.68 12.48
CA ARG A 200 26.26 43.47 11.97
C ARG A 200 26.41 43.68 10.47
N THR A 201 25.58 43.00 9.68
CA THR A 201 25.43 43.31 8.25
C THR A 201 24.70 44.64 8.13
N ALA A 202 25.33 45.65 7.52
CA ALA A 202 24.62 46.88 7.17
C ALA A 202 23.48 46.50 6.22
N LYS A 203 22.22 46.72 6.63
CA LYS A 203 21.08 46.62 5.72
C LYS A 203 21.28 47.67 4.64
N LYS A 204 21.41 47.22 3.39
CA LYS A 204 21.24 48.09 2.22
C LYS A 204 19.76 48.38 2.02
#